data_AF-A0A3M0X1T2-F1
#
_entry.id   AF-A0A3M0X1T2-F1
#
_cell.length_a   1.000
_cell.length_b   1.000
_cell.length_c   1.000
_cell.angle_alpha   90.00
_cell.angle_beta   90.00
_cell.angle_gamma   90.00
#
_symmetry.space_group_name_H-M   'P 1'
#
loop_
_entity.id
_entity.type
_entity.pdbx_description
1 polymer ?
#
loop_
_entity_poly.entity_id
_entity_poly.type
_entity_poly.pdbx_seq_one_letter_code
_entity_poly.pdbx_strand_id
1 'polypeptide(L)'
;NLTAKDPRLIIPRSWCRRHGVTPADVAQELIRLRAVIRATVLREMVRTGLLCGPVNLDVVLWTESGQVKGAITDPNIRHGGSLFARRHLDAELRRLKGYAKDRVVGSFYASLPAGAQTPGVVAALEAAGVGRPQGIEPWVMACVPGAPERQRWSMFIASAPDLASFGEARLAAEAILA
;
A
#
# COMPACT_ATOMS: atom_id res chain seq x y z
N ASN A 1 -3.34 0.86 -2.27
CA ASN A 1 -2.35 -0.23 -2.10
C ASN A 1 -1.48 0.08 -0.90
N LEU A 2 -1.54 -0.69 0.17
CA LEU A 2 -0.76 -0.44 1.39
C LEU A 2 0.21 -1.62 1.66
N THR A 3 1.36 -1.33 2.24
CA THR A 3 2.35 -2.31 2.67
C THR A 3 3.05 -1.83 3.94
N ALA A 4 3.40 -2.77 4.81
CA ALA A 4 4.23 -2.54 5.98
C ALA A 4 5.07 -3.81 6.23
N LYS A 5 6.17 -3.68 6.99
CA LYS A 5 6.96 -4.85 7.38
C LYS A 5 6.22 -5.63 8.46
N ASP A 6 5.67 -4.93 9.44
CA ASP A 6 4.71 -5.45 10.39
C ASP A 6 3.29 -5.32 9.83
N PRO A 7 2.62 -6.44 9.48
CA PRO A 7 1.27 -6.39 8.93
C PRO A 7 0.25 -5.78 9.88
N ARG A 8 0.51 -5.75 11.20
CA ARG A 8 -0.38 -5.13 12.19
C ARG A 8 -0.59 -3.64 11.94
N LEU A 9 0.35 -2.97 11.28
CA LEU A 9 0.26 -1.55 10.95
C LEU A 9 -0.75 -1.24 9.85
N ILE A 10 -1.07 -2.22 9.00
CA ILE A 10 -2.02 -2.08 7.88
C ILE A 10 -3.37 -2.76 8.13
N ILE A 11 -3.59 -3.32 9.32
CA ILE A 11 -4.84 -3.99 9.68
C ILE A 11 -5.83 -2.97 10.24
N PRO A 12 -7.05 -2.83 9.66
CA PRO A 12 -8.05 -1.90 10.16
C PRO A 12 -8.56 -2.28 11.56
N ARG A 13 -8.21 -1.48 12.58
CA ARG A 13 -8.67 -1.71 13.97
C ARG A 13 -10.20 -1.68 14.10
N SER A 14 -10.88 -0.88 13.27
CA SER A 14 -12.35 -0.83 13.22
C SER A 14 -12.96 -2.15 12.76
N TRP A 15 -12.36 -2.81 11.78
CA TRP A 15 -12.76 -4.14 11.34
C TRP A 15 -12.52 -5.18 12.46
N CYS A 16 -11.33 -5.18 13.06
CA CYS A 16 -11.02 -6.06 14.20
C CYS A 16 -12.07 -5.96 15.32
N ARG A 17 -12.43 -4.73 15.74
CA ARG A 17 -13.46 -4.49 16.75
C ARG A 17 -14.84 -5.02 16.35
N ARG A 18 -15.25 -4.79 15.10
CA ARG A 18 -16.56 -5.25 14.58
C ARG A 18 -16.67 -6.78 14.60
N HIS A 19 -15.55 -7.46 14.39
CA HIS A 19 -15.49 -8.91 14.26
C HIS A 19 -15.00 -9.63 15.53
N GLY A 20 -14.77 -8.91 16.63
CA GLY A 20 -14.34 -9.50 17.90
C GLY A 20 -12.96 -10.15 17.87
N VAL A 21 -12.07 -9.68 16.98
CA VAL A 21 -10.70 -10.20 16.81
C VAL A 21 -9.67 -9.08 17.02
N THR A 22 -8.41 -9.44 17.13
CA THR A 22 -7.29 -8.49 17.28
C THR A 22 -6.48 -8.35 15.99
N PRO A 23 -5.71 -7.27 15.82
CA PRO A 23 -4.72 -7.18 14.75
C PRO A 23 -3.69 -8.31 14.79
N ALA A 24 -3.41 -8.89 15.97
CA ALA A 24 -2.50 -10.02 16.09
C ALA A 24 -3.09 -11.29 15.45
N ASP A 25 -4.39 -11.56 15.65
CA ASP A 25 -5.07 -12.72 15.05
C ASP A 25 -5.04 -12.64 13.53
N VAL A 26 -5.31 -11.45 12.98
CA VAL A 26 -5.24 -11.22 11.53
C VAL A 26 -3.82 -11.33 11.00
N ALA A 27 -2.83 -10.77 11.70
CA ALA A 27 -1.43 -10.88 11.32
C ALA A 27 -0.95 -12.34 11.32
N GLN A 28 -1.38 -13.14 12.30
CA GLN A 28 -1.05 -14.56 12.40
C GLN A 28 -1.62 -15.34 11.20
N GLU A 29 -2.86 -15.05 10.81
CA GLU A 29 -3.47 -15.70 9.64
C GLU A 29 -2.77 -15.31 8.32
N LEU A 30 -2.37 -14.03 8.18
CA LEU A 30 -1.55 -13.59 7.05
C LEU A 30 -0.18 -14.29 6.99
N ILE A 31 0.45 -14.51 8.16
CA ILE A 31 1.71 -15.26 8.27
C ILE A 31 1.51 -16.72 7.85
N ARG A 32 0.43 -17.36 8.34
CA ARG A 32 0.07 -18.74 7.96
C ARG A 32 -0.14 -18.86 6.46
N LEU A 33 -0.94 -17.97 5.86
CA LEU A 33 -1.21 -17.94 4.43
C LEU A 33 0.06 -17.73 3.62
N ARG A 34 0.94 -16.82 4.04
CA ARG A 34 2.25 -16.62 3.40
C ARG A 34 3.10 -17.89 3.40
N ALA A 35 3.06 -18.68 4.48
CA ALA A 35 3.77 -19.96 4.54
C ALA A 35 3.18 -20.97 3.56
N VAL A 36 1.85 -21.11 3.53
CA VAL A 36 1.13 -21.99 2.58
C VAL A 36 1.46 -21.60 1.14
N ILE A 37 1.30 -20.32 0.78
CA ILE A 37 1.64 -19.74 -0.52
C ILE A 37 3.02 -20.16 -1.00
N ARG A 38 4.02 -20.06 -0.13
CA ARG A 38 5.41 -20.38 -0.46
C ARG A 38 5.61 -21.89 -0.63
N ALA A 39 4.97 -22.68 0.22
CA ALA A 39 5.10 -24.12 0.21
C ALA A 39 4.40 -24.76 -1.00
N THR A 40 3.26 -24.21 -1.43
CA THR A 40 2.40 -24.79 -2.48
C THR A 40 2.40 -23.95 -3.74
N VAL A 41 1.70 -22.81 -3.74
CA VAL A 41 1.40 -22.02 -4.95
C VAL A 41 2.67 -21.62 -5.69
N LEU A 42 3.61 -20.95 -5.03
CA LEU A 42 4.84 -20.51 -5.69
C LEU A 42 5.70 -21.69 -6.15
N ARG A 43 5.74 -22.79 -5.39
CA ARG A 43 6.48 -24.00 -5.77
C ARG A 43 5.90 -24.61 -7.04
N GLU A 44 4.58 -24.73 -7.12
CA GLU A 44 3.90 -25.27 -8.30
C GLU A 44 4.04 -24.35 -9.51
N MET A 45 3.95 -23.03 -9.33
CA MET A 45 4.20 -22.07 -10.40
C MET A 45 5.63 -22.17 -10.94
N VAL A 46 6.63 -22.43 -10.09
CA VAL A 46 8.00 -22.71 -10.53
C VAL A 46 8.07 -24.04 -11.27
N ARG A 47 7.53 -25.11 -10.68
CA ARG A 47 7.57 -26.47 -11.25
C ARG A 47 6.92 -26.53 -12.64
N THR A 48 5.86 -25.76 -12.85
CA THR A 48 5.11 -25.71 -14.11
C THR A 48 5.63 -24.64 -15.08
N GLY A 49 6.64 -23.86 -14.71
CA GLY A 49 7.19 -22.78 -15.53
C GLY A 49 6.29 -21.54 -15.65
N LEU A 50 5.20 -21.46 -14.88
CA LEU A 50 4.29 -20.31 -14.86
C LEU A 50 4.89 -19.10 -14.15
N LEU A 51 5.90 -19.29 -13.30
CA LEU A 51 6.58 -18.20 -12.61
C LEU A 51 7.58 -17.49 -13.55
N CYS A 52 7.10 -16.51 -14.32
CA CYS A 52 7.93 -15.70 -15.23
C CYS A 52 8.29 -14.29 -14.70
N GLY A 53 7.96 -13.99 -13.44
CA GLY A 53 8.21 -12.69 -12.84
C GLY A 53 7.65 -12.54 -11.43
N PRO A 54 7.55 -11.31 -10.91
CA PRO A 54 6.93 -11.06 -9.62
C PRO A 54 5.45 -11.45 -9.62
N VAL A 55 5.01 -12.08 -8.53
CA VAL A 55 3.60 -12.45 -8.33
C VAL A 55 3.06 -11.70 -7.13
N ASN A 56 1.95 -11.00 -7.34
CA ASN A 56 1.08 -10.52 -6.27
C ASN A 56 -0.02 -11.57 -6.07
N LEU A 57 -0.22 -12.01 -4.84
CA LEU A 57 -1.28 -12.95 -4.50
C LEU A 57 -2.29 -12.22 -3.65
N ASP A 58 -3.52 -12.14 -4.15
CA ASP A 58 -4.61 -11.51 -3.44
C ASP A 58 -5.22 -12.52 -2.46
N VAL A 59 -5.56 -12.03 -1.28
CA VAL A 59 -6.08 -12.83 -0.18
C VAL A 59 -7.32 -12.16 0.37
N VAL A 60 -8.36 -12.95 0.61
CA VAL A 60 -9.55 -12.52 1.34
C VAL A 60 -9.47 -13.07 2.76
N LEU A 61 -9.82 -12.23 3.73
CA LEU A 61 -9.92 -12.58 5.14
C LEU A 61 -11.36 -12.43 5.59
N TRP A 62 -11.82 -13.37 6.41
CA TRP A 62 -13.13 -13.32 7.05
C TRP A 62 -13.04 -13.89 8.47
N THR A 63 -14.14 -13.79 9.21
CA THR A 63 -14.27 -14.43 10.51
C THR A 63 -15.28 -15.55 10.47
N GLU A 64 -14.93 -16.68 11.07
CA GLU A 64 -15.79 -17.85 11.20
C GLU A 64 -15.64 -18.38 12.63
N SER A 65 -16.77 -18.50 13.36
CA SER A 65 -16.79 -18.98 14.74
C SER A 65 -15.76 -18.29 15.68
N GLY A 66 -15.61 -16.97 15.54
CA GLY A 66 -14.68 -16.17 16.34
C GLY A 66 -13.20 -16.28 15.93
N GLN A 67 -12.87 -16.99 14.85
CA GLN A 67 -11.51 -17.12 14.33
C GLN A 67 -11.34 -16.37 13.02
N VAL A 68 -10.15 -15.80 12.78
CA VAL A 68 -9.79 -15.26 11.47
C VAL A 68 -9.43 -16.42 10.54
N LYS A 69 -10.05 -16.42 9.36
CA LYS A 69 -9.74 -17.33 8.26
C LYS A 69 -9.32 -16.50 7.05
N GLY A 70 -8.54 -17.09 6.16
CA GLY A 70 -8.31 -16.53 4.85
C GLY A 70 -8.02 -17.56 3.78
N ALA A 71 -8.17 -17.10 2.55
CA ALA A 71 -7.93 -17.86 1.34
C ALA A 71 -7.32 -16.96 0.27
N ILE A 72 -6.53 -17.58 -0.60
CA ILE A 72 -5.96 -16.94 -1.78
C ILE A 72 -7.06 -16.90 -2.84
N THR A 73 -7.27 -15.75 -3.46
CA THR A 73 -8.25 -15.62 -4.55
C THR A 73 -7.56 -15.64 -5.91
N ASP A 74 -6.61 -14.73 -6.13
CA ASP A 74 -6.07 -14.49 -7.48
C ASP A 74 -4.55 -14.32 -7.51
N PRO A 75 -3.84 -15.07 -8.37
CA PRO A 75 -2.45 -14.79 -8.70
C PRO A 75 -2.32 -13.76 -9.82
N ASN A 76 -1.79 -12.59 -9.47
CA ASN A 76 -1.44 -11.52 -10.41
C ASN A 76 0.06 -11.58 -10.76
N ILE A 77 0.39 -12.20 -11.89
CA ILE A 77 1.78 -12.29 -12.40
C ILE A 77 2.13 -11.01 -13.17
N ARG A 78 2.47 -9.95 -12.45
CA ARG A 78 2.83 -8.65 -13.04
C ARG A 78 3.56 -7.75 -12.06
N HIS A 79 4.28 -6.76 -12.60
CA HIS A 79 4.74 -5.60 -11.84
C HIS A 79 3.57 -4.68 -11.49
N GLY A 80 2.85 -5.00 -10.41
CA GLY A 80 1.75 -4.17 -9.91
C GLY A 80 2.22 -2.91 -9.16
N GLY A 81 1.33 -1.92 -9.02
CA GLY A 81 1.63 -0.69 -8.28
C GLY A 81 1.99 -0.92 -6.80
N SER A 82 1.45 -1.98 -6.18
CA SER A 82 1.84 -2.43 -4.83
C SER A 82 3.31 -2.88 -4.76
N LEU A 83 3.80 -3.55 -5.81
CA LEU A 83 5.18 -3.98 -5.91
C LEU A 83 6.11 -2.80 -6.14
N PHE A 84 5.70 -1.82 -6.96
CA PHE A 84 6.45 -0.57 -7.13
C PHE A 84 6.61 0.17 -5.80
N ALA A 85 5.51 0.40 -5.08
CA ALA A 85 5.53 1.04 -3.76
C ALA A 85 6.43 0.29 -2.77
N ARG A 86 6.42 -1.05 -2.79
CA ARG A 86 7.28 -1.85 -1.91
C ARG A 86 8.75 -1.85 -2.32
N ARG A 87 9.07 -2.00 -3.61
CA ARG A 87 10.45 -2.17 -4.06
C ARG A 87 11.23 -0.87 -4.08
N HIS A 88 10.59 0.23 -4.44
CA HIS A 88 11.25 1.52 -4.56
C HIS A 88 11.08 2.33 -3.28
N LEU A 89 9.86 2.55 -2.80
CA LEU A 89 9.66 3.47 -1.68
C LEU A 89 10.10 2.91 -0.32
N ASP A 90 9.72 1.67 0.05
CA ASP A 90 10.19 1.07 1.31
C ASP A 90 11.72 0.86 1.31
N ALA A 91 12.33 0.62 0.15
CA ALA A 91 13.80 0.53 0.06
C ALA A 91 14.47 1.90 0.27
N GLU A 92 13.99 2.98 -0.36
CA GLU A 92 14.54 4.33 -0.18
C GLU A 92 14.30 4.87 1.24
N LEU A 93 13.11 4.65 1.82
CA LEU A 93 12.80 5.04 3.21
C LEU A 93 13.78 4.41 4.21
N ARG A 94 14.25 3.18 3.96
CA ARG A 94 15.22 2.49 4.82
C ARG A 94 16.64 3.04 4.70
N ARG A 95 16.97 3.74 3.62
CA ARG A 95 18.27 4.39 3.45
C ARG A 95 18.38 5.67 4.28
N LEU A 96 17.25 6.25 4.70
CA LEU A 96 17.24 7.40 5.59
C LEU A 96 17.63 7.03 7.03
N LYS A 97 18.69 7.65 7.54
CA LYS A 97 19.03 7.61 8.96
C LYS A 97 17.94 8.33 9.76
N GLY A 98 17.50 7.72 10.88
CA GLY A 98 16.51 8.31 11.78
C GLY A 98 15.05 7.97 11.47
N TYR A 99 14.77 7.20 10.42
CA TYR A 99 13.41 6.75 10.12
C TYR A 99 13.02 5.48 10.87
N ALA A 100 11.81 5.45 11.44
CA ALA A 100 11.28 4.26 12.09
C ALA A 100 11.26 3.09 11.08
N LYS A 101 11.87 1.96 11.45
CA LYS A 101 12.09 0.81 10.56
C LYS A 101 10.81 0.10 10.11
N ASP A 102 9.67 0.45 10.71
CA ASP A 102 8.37 -0.11 10.38
C ASP A 102 7.32 0.99 10.26
N ARG A 103 6.71 1.09 9.07
CA ARG A 103 5.77 2.13 8.68
C ARG A 103 4.80 1.57 7.66
N VAL A 104 3.65 2.20 7.55
CA VAL A 104 2.74 2.00 6.42
C VAL A 104 3.26 2.81 5.25
N VAL A 105 3.43 2.14 4.12
CA VAL A 105 3.78 2.71 2.83
C VAL A 105 2.68 2.36 1.87
N GLY A 106 2.21 3.31 1.08
CA GLY A 106 1.14 2.99 0.15
C GLY A 106 0.84 4.07 -0.84
N SER A 107 -0.01 3.72 -1.80
CA SER A 107 -0.52 4.64 -2.80
C SER A 107 -2.02 4.83 -2.70
N PHE A 108 -2.43 6.06 -3.00
CA PHE A 108 -3.82 6.45 -3.23
C PHE A 108 -3.90 7.30 -4.50
N TYR A 109 -5.08 7.35 -5.10
CA TYR A 109 -5.34 8.19 -6.25
C TYR A 109 -6.21 9.37 -5.83
N ALA A 110 -5.90 10.56 -6.31
CA ALA A 110 -6.74 11.73 -6.14
C ALA A 110 -6.84 12.51 -7.46
N SER A 111 -7.97 13.21 -7.63
CA SER A 111 -8.13 14.14 -8.74
C SER A 111 -7.27 15.38 -8.49
N LEU A 112 -6.74 15.95 -9.55
CA LEU A 112 -6.05 17.23 -9.56
C LEU A 112 -7.06 18.34 -9.90
N PRO A 113 -6.88 19.54 -9.34
CA PRO A 113 -7.62 20.71 -9.78
C PRO A 113 -7.41 20.97 -11.28
N ALA A 114 -8.41 21.54 -11.95
CA ALA A 114 -8.31 21.88 -13.36
C ALA A 114 -7.16 22.88 -13.61
N GLY A 115 -6.26 22.56 -14.53
CA GLY A 115 -5.10 23.40 -14.85
C GLY A 115 -3.94 23.29 -13.84
N ALA A 116 -4.06 22.47 -12.79
CA ALA A 116 -2.98 22.26 -11.83
C ALA A 116 -1.75 21.64 -12.50
N GLN A 117 -0.58 22.20 -12.21
CA GLN A 117 0.71 21.65 -12.62
C GLN A 117 1.26 20.77 -11.49
N THR A 118 1.82 19.61 -11.84
CA THR A 118 2.36 18.64 -10.87
C THR A 118 3.31 19.27 -9.84
N PRO A 119 4.25 20.19 -10.20
CA PRO A 119 5.13 20.81 -9.21
C PRO A 119 4.38 21.66 -8.16
N GLY A 120 3.34 22.39 -8.56
CA GLY A 120 2.54 23.20 -7.63
C GLY A 120 1.74 22.34 -6.67
N VAL A 121 1.22 21.21 -7.15
CA VAL A 121 0.54 20.21 -6.32
C VAL A 121 1.49 19.59 -5.30
N VAL A 122 2.71 19.22 -5.71
CA VAL A 122 3.73 18.69 -4.80
C VAL A 122 4.05 19.70 -3.69
N ALA A 123 4.28 20.97 -4.06
CA ALA A 123 4.63 22.02 -3.10
C ALA A 123 3.50 22.27 -2.07
N ALA A 124 2.24 22.27 -2.51
CA ALA A 124 1.09 22.43 -1.60
C ALA A 124 0.97 21.28 -0.60
N LEU A 125 1.18 20.04 -1.06
CA LEU A 125 1.16 18.85 -0.21
C LEU A 125 2.32 18.85 0.79
N GLU A 126 3.53 19.23 0.36
CA GLU A 126 4.69 19.38 1.24
C GLU A 126 4.47 20.45 2.31
N ALA A 127 3.93 21.62 1.93
CA ALA A 127 3.65 22.71 2.88
C ALA A 127 2.63 22.32 3.95
N ALA A 128 1.67 21.45 3.61
CA ALA A 128 0.67 20.94 4.54
C ALA A 128 1.17 19.76 5.40
N GLY A 129 2.42 19.32 5.22
CA GLY A 129 2.94 18.11 5.87
C GLY A 129 2.27 16.83 5.35
N VAL A 130 1.51 16.93 4.26
CA VAL A 130 0.83 15.82 3.59
C VAL A 130 1.79 15.18 2.61
N GLY A 131 2.80 14.56 3.19
CA GLY A 131 3.88 13.95 2.44
C GLY A 131 5.24 14.29 3.03
N ARG A 132 6.05 13.23 3.00
CA ARG A 132 7.49 13.10 3.26
C ARG A 132 8.07 13.58 4.60
N PRO A 133 8.96 12.77 5.21
CA PRO A 133 9.98 13.31 6.10
C PRO A 133 11.03 14.11 5.33
N GLN A 134 11.69 15.04 6.01
CA GLN A 134 12.85 15.75 5.47
C GLN A 134 13.89 14.75 4.91
N GLY A 135 14.38 14.98 3.69
CA GLY A 135 15.53 14.26 3.11
C GLY A 135 15.26 13.13 2.10
N ILE A 136 14.03 12.85 1.70
CA ILE A 136 13.71 12.00 0.52
C ILE A 136 13.22 12.91 -0.61
N GLU A 137 13.43 12.61 -1.90
CA GLU A 137 12.83 13.30 -3.07
C GLU A 137 11.34 12.92 -3.34
N PRO A 138 10.54 13.75 -4.05
CA PRO A 138 9.09 13.55 -4.17
C PRO A 138 8.80 12.40 -5.12
N TRP A 139 7.98 11.45 -4.69
CA TRP A 139 7.45 10.42 -5.58
C TRP A 139 5.94 10.58 -5.70
N VAL A 140 5.53 11.71 -6.32
CA VAL A 140 4.28 11.74 -7.06
C VAL A 140 4.53 10.97 -8.34
N MET A 141 3.89 9.81 -8.47
CA MET A 141 3.79 9.20 -9.80
C MET A 141 2.64 9.90 -10.49
N ALA A 142 2.95 10.97 -11.22
CA ALA A 142 2.02 11.54 -12.18
C ALA A 142 1.68 10.41 -13.16
N CYS A 143 0.41 10.01 -13.19
CA CYS A 143 0.00 9.01 -14.17
C CYS A 143 0.24 9.58 -15.57
N VAL A 144 0.84 8.73 -16.41
CA VAL A 144 1.00 8.95 -17.85
C VAL A 144 -0.39 9.23 -18.45
N PRO A 145 -0.52 10.20 -19.38
CA PRO A 145 -1.80 10.59 -19.95
C PRO A 145 -2.54 9.39 -20.54
N GLY A 146 -3.65 9.02 -19.91
CA GLY A 146 -4.71 8.22 -20.52
C GLY A 146 -5.75 9.12 -21.20
N ALA A 147 -6.91 8.55 -21.52
CA ALA A 147 -8.08 9.29 -22.02
C ALA A 147 -8.33 10.60 -21.25
N PRO A 148 -8.88 11.66 -21.86
CA PRO A 148 -8.99 13.00 -21.27
C PRO A 148 -9.54 13.04 -19.83
N GLU A 149 -10.49 12.15 -19.48
CA GLU A 149 -10.98 12.02 -18.11
C GLU A 149 -9.95 11.53 -17.07
N ARG A 150 -8.96 10.72 -17.49
CA ARG A 150 -7.89 10.18 -16.63
C ARG A 150 -6.69 11.13 -16.49
N GLN A 151 -6.61 12.18 -17.31
CA GLN A 151 -5.55 13.20 -17.22
C GLN A 151 -5.63 14.03 -15.93
N ARG A 152 -6.78 13.99 -15.24
CA ARG A 152 -6.97 14.66 -13.96
C ARG A 152 -6.61 13.81 -12.76
N TRP A 153 -6.25 12.54 -12.89
CA TRP A 153 -5.98 11.68 -11.74
C TRP A 153 -4.47 11.47 -11.57
N SER A 154 -3.97 11.68 -10.35
CA SER A 154 -2.58 11.38 -10.00
C SER A 154 -2.51 10.35 -8.89
N MET A 155 -1.48 9.51 -8.95
CA MET A 155 -1.18 8.56 -7.89
C MET A 155 -0.15 9.19 -6.94
N PHE A 156 -0.56 9.32 -5.69
CA PHE A 156 0.29 9.80 -4.61
C PHE A 156 0.80 8.61 -3.82
N ILE A 157 2.09 8.63 -3.49
CA ILE A 157 2.70 7.61 -2.66
C ILE A 157 3.14 8.26 -1.36
N ALA A 158 2.60 7.77 -0.25
CA ALA A 158 2.83 8.32 1.08
C ALA A 158 3.37 7.25 2.04
N SER A 159 3.96 7.71 3.15
CA SER A 159 4.30 6.86 4.27
C SER A 159 3.83 7.47 5.59
N ALA A 160 3.35 6.63 6.50
CA ALA A 160 2.84 7.04 7.79
C ALA A 160 3.23 6.01 8.88
N PRO A 161 3.20 6.39 10.17
CA PRO A 161 3.51 5.46 11.25
C PRO A 161 2.57 4.25 11.28
N ASP A 162 1.28 4.46 10.99
CA ASP A 162 0.25 3.42 10.97
C ASP A 162 -0.85 3.74 9.94
N LEU A 163 -1.84 2.85 9.83
CA LEU A 163 -2.97 2.98 8.91
C LEU A 163 -3.84 4.20 9.20
N ALA A 164 -4.00 4.61 10.46
CA ALA A 164 -4.85 5.74 10.82
C ALA A 164 -4.20 7.05 10.35
N SER A 165 -2.93 7.26 10.68
CA SER A 165 -2.16 8.41 10.18
C SER A 165 -2.04 8.41 8.65
N PHE A 166 -1.98 7.24 8.01
CA PHE A 166 -2.05 7.16 6.55
C PHE A 166 -3.39 7.67 6.01
N GLY A 167 -4.49 7.30 6.66
CA GLY A 167 -5.83 7.76 6.32
C GLY A 167 -5.99 9.27 6.47
N GLU A 168 -5.49 9.84 7.56
CA GLU A 168 -5.47 11.28 7.82
C GLU A 168 -4.68 12.03 6.75
N ALA A 169 -3.47 11.56 6.43
CA ALA A 169 -2.66 12.15 5.37
C ALA A 169 -3.37 12.09 4.01
N ARG A 170 -4.05 10.98 3.69
CA ARG A 170 -4.85 10.88 2.46
C ARG A 170 -5.98 11.92 2.42
N LEU A 171 -6.75 12.04 3.50
CA LEU A 171 -7.87 12.98 3.57
C LEU A 171 -7.40 14.43 3.49
N ALA A 172 -6.27 14.76 4.13
CA ALA A 172 -5.66 16.08 4.02
C ALA A 172 -5.19 16.35 2.57
N ALA A 173 -4.65 15.35 1.88
CA ALA A 173 -4.27 15.49 0.47
C ALA A 173 -5.50 15.76 -0.40
N GLU A 174 -6.55 14.96 -0.21
CA GLU A 174 -7.81 15.11 -0.94
C GLU A 174 -8.44 16.48 -0.71
N ALA A 175 -8.35 17.04 0.50
CA ALA A 175 -8.84 18.38 0.82
C ALA A 175 -8.03 19.50 0.14
N ILE A 176 -6.72 19.33 -0.04
CA ILE A 176 -5.85 20.30 -0.74
C ILE A 176 -6.09 20.27 -2.26
N LEU A 177 -6.51 19.11 -2.78
CA LEU A 177 -6.68 18.86 -4.21
C LEU A 177 -8.12 19.03 -4.72
N ALA A 178 -9.08 19.24 -3.81
CA ALA A 178 -10.47 19.53 -4.12
C ALA A 178 -10.64 20.98 -4.59
#